data_AF-R1IDL0-F1
#
_entry.id   AF-R1IDL0-F1
#
_cell.length_a   1.000
_cell.length_b   1.000
_cell.length_c   1.000
_cell.angle_alpha   90.00
_cell.angle_beta   90.00
_cell.angle_gamma   90.00
#
_symmetry.space_group_name_H-M   'P 1'
#
loop_
_entity.id
_entity.type
_entity.pdbx_description
1 polymer ?
#
loop_
_entity_poly.entity_id
_entity_poly.type
_entity_poly.pdbx_seq_one_letter_code
_entity_poly.pdbx_strand_id
1 'polypeptide(L)' 'MKGKLLQEGWGAEHGYPGITLAETADNVEGFIFSSEALPSHWKRLDEFEGEGYQRVLTRAACENGKVVEAYVYALK' A
#
# COMPACT_ATOMS: atom_id res chain seq x y z
N MET A 1 6.84 5.65 -2.92
CA MET A 1 5.69 5.99 -3.82
C MET A 1 5.08 7.30 -3.37
N LYS A 2 4.19 7.96 -4.13
CA LYS A 2 3.59 9.23 -3.68
C LYS A 2 2.25 9.04 -2.96
N GLY A 3 2.10 9.63 -1.79
CA GLY A 3 0.89 9.51 -1.00
C GLY A 3 0.96 10.26 0.34
N LYS A 4 -0.14 10.22 1.08
CA LYS A 4 -0.24 10.81 2.42
C LYS A 4 -0.56 9.73 3.44
N LEU A 5 0.24 9.67 4.51
CA LEU A 5 -0.02 8.84 5.67
C LEU A 5 -1.04 9.50 6.57
N LEU A 6 -2.05 8.74 6.98
CA LEU A 6 -3.12 9.15 7.86
C LEU A 6 -3.17 8.17 9.03
N GLN A 7 -3.36 8.69 10.24
CA GLN A 7 -3.59 7.86 11.44
C GLN A 7 -5.03 7.32 11.44
N GLU A 8 -5.37 6.63 10.36
CA GLU A 8 -6.71 6.12 10.04
C GLU A 8 -6.61 4.67 9.54
N GLY A 9 -7.69 3.92 9.77
CA GLY A 9 -7.79 2.49 9.50
C GLY A 9 -7.37 1.61 10.67
N TRP A 10 -7.70 0.32 10.59
CA TRP A 10 -7.61 -0.61 11.73
C TRP A 10 -6.15 -0.84 12.19
N GLY A 11 -5.17 -0.67 11.31
CA GLY A 11 -3.75 -0.74 11.64
C GLY A 11 -3.21 0.48 12.40
N ALA A 12 -3.88 1.64 12.32
CA ALA A 12 -3.38 2.88 12.91
C ALA A 12 -3.33 2.84 14.44
N GLU A 13 -4.27 2.13 15.07
CA GLU A 13 -4.27 1.87 16.52
C GLU A 13 -3.07 1.02 16.97
N HIS A 14 -2.46 0.28 16.04
CA HIS A 14 -1.25 -0.52 16.25
C HIS A 14 0.04 0.16 15.75
N GLY A 15 -0.02 1.43 15.35
CA GLY A 15 1.13 2.20 14.86
C GLY A 15 1.40 2.06 13.36
N TYR A 16 0.47 1.49 12.59
CA TYR A 16 0.55 1.37 11.14
C TYR A 16 -0.43 2.34 10.46
N PRO A 17 0.00 3.57 10.10
CA PRO A 17 -0.88 4.52 9.43
C PRO A 17 -1.41 3.97 8.10
N GLY A 18 -2.67 4.26 7.80
CA GLY A 18 -3.21 4.07 6.46
C GLY A 18 -2.63 5.09 5.47
N ILE A 19 -2.77 4.77 4.18
CA ILE A 19 -2.24 5.61 3.10
C ILE A 19 -3.31 6.00 2.11
N THR A 20 -3.31 7.25 1.66
CA THR A 20 -4.05 7.72 0.49
C THR A 20 -3.08 8.05 -0.64
N LEU A 21 -3.38 7.59 -1.86
CA LEU A 21 -2.55 7.89 -3.02
C LEU A 21 -2.87 9.29 -3.54
N ALA A 22 -1.83 10.11 -3.70
CA ALA A 22 -1.95 11.47 -4.23
C ALA A 22 -0.68 11.83 -5.01
N GLU A 23 -0.82 12.14 -6.30
CA GLU A 23 0.33 12.42 -7.19
C GLU A 23 1.10 13.71 -6.83
N THR A 24 0.42 14.62 -6.12
CA THR A 24 0.97 15.88 -5.63
C THR A 24 1.53 15.79 -4.22
N ALA A 25 1.40 14.64 -3.54
CA ALA A 25 1.91 14.44 -2.20
C ALA A 25 3.39 14.02 -2.19
N ASP A 26 3.95 14.00 -0.98
CA ASP A 26 5.32 13.59 -0.71
C ASP A 26 5.54 12.10 -0.99
N ASN A 27 6.83 11.74 -1.04
CA ASN A 27 7.22 10.34 -1.13
C ASN A 27 7.01 9.66 0.22
N VAL A 28 6.26 8.57 0.19
CA VAL A 28 6.15 7.60 1.28
C VAL A 28 7.13 6.48 1.03
N GLU A 29 8.02 6.29 2.01
CA GLU A 29 8.97 5.18 2.08
C GLU A 29 8.29 3.92 2.64
N GLY A 30 8.77 2.76 2.21
CA GLY A 30 8.21 1.48 2.61
C GLY A 30 8.94 0.32 1.94
N PHE A 31 8.41 -0.88 2.16
CA PHE A 31 8.99 -2.12 1.62
C PHE A 31 8.14 -2.67 0.48
N ILE A 32 8.80 -3.18 -0.56
CA ILE A 32 8.16 -3.88 -1.68
C ILE A 32 8.39 -5.37 -1.48
N PHE A 33 7.30 -6.12 -1.31
CA PHE A 33 7.34 -7.57 -1.21
C PHE A 33 6.93 -8.21 -2.53
N SER A 34 7.59 -9.31 -2.90
CA SER A 34 7.24 -10.11 -4.07
C SER A 34 7.26 -11.59 -3.71
N SER A 35 6.30 -12.34 -4.25
CA SER A 35 6.21 -13.80 -4.09
C SER A 35 5.30 -14.38 -5.16
N GLU A 36 5.66 -15.55 -5.68
CA GLU A 36 4.86 -16.29 -6.66
C GLU A 36 3.53 -16.78 -6.07
N ALA A 37 3.42 -16.84 -4.74
CA ALA A 37 2.20 -17.26 -4.05
C ALA A 37 1.16 -16.13 -3.88
N LEU A 38 1.53 -14.87 -4.14
CA LEU A 38 0.64 -13.71 -3.95
C LEU A 38 -0.69 -13.81 -4.71
N PRO A 39 -0.74 -14.23 -5.99
CA PRO A 39 -2.00 -14.37 -6.73
C PRO A 39 -3.01 -15.27 -6.02
N SER A 40 -2.54 -16.34 -5.36
CA SER A 40 -3.39 -17.27 -4.62
C SER A 40 -3.86 -16.72 -3.27
N HIS A 41 -3.21 -15.68 -2.74
CA HIS A 41 -3.50 -15.12 -1.41
C HIS A 41 -4.21 -13.76 -1.48
N TRP A 42 -4.42 -13.20 -2.66
CA TRP A 42 -5.05 -11.89 -2.84
C TRP A 42 -6.38 -11.73 -2.16
N LYS A 43 -7.26 -12.72 -2.30
CA LYS A 43 -8.59 -12.69 -1.66
C LYS A 43 -8.49 -12.63 -0.13
N ARG A 44 -7.59 -13.43 0.46
CA ARG A 44 -7.37 -13.47 1.91
C ARG A 44 -6.81 -12.14 2.43
N LEU A 45 -5.91 -11.52 1.67
CA LEU A 45 -5.35 -10.21 2.01
C LEU A 45 -6.41 -9.10 1.89
N ASP A 46 -7.24 -9.13 0.85
CA ASP A 46 -8.36 -8.21 0.68
C ASP A 46 -9.37 -8.32 1.84
N GLU A 47 -9.70 -9.55 2.27
CA GLU A 47 -10.59 -9.81 3.41
C GLU A 47 -9.99 -9.37 4.76
N PHE A 48 -8.66 -9.49 4.91
CA PHE A 48 -7.95 -9.10 6.13
C PHE A 48 -7.95 -7.58 6.34
N GLU A 49 -7.75 -6.80 5.27
CA GLU A 49 -7.78 -5.34 5.33
C GLU A 49 -9.21 -4.79 5.46
N GLY A 50 -10.19 -5.58 5.01
CA GLY A 50 -11.61 -5.28 5.16
C GLY A 50 -12.08 -4.12 4.29
N GLU A 51 -13.26 -3.57 4.62
CA GLU A 51 -13.91 -2.56 3.76
C GLU A 51 -13.22 -1.20 3.77
N GLY A 52 -12.40 -0.91 4.79
CA GLY A 52 -11.71 0.38 4.98
C GLY A 52 -10.57 0.64 4.00
N TYR A 53 -10.10 -0.40 3.29
CA TYR A 53 -9.02 -0.30 2.33
C TYR A 53 -9.44 -0.84 0.96
N GLN A 54 -8.68 -0.44 -0.05
CA GLN A 54 -8.79 -0.93 -1.43
C GLN A 54 -7.40 -1.22 -1.99
N ARG A 55 -7.25 -2.37 -2.65
CA ARG A 55 -6.02 -2.70 -3.37
C ARG A 55 -5.94 -1.87 -4.65
N VAL A 56 -4.97 -0.97 -4.73
CA VAL A 56 -4.72 -0.10 -5.88
C VAL A 56 -3.36 -0.41 -6.48
N LEU A 57 -3.28 -0.45 -7.81
CA LEU A 57 -2.02 -0.53 -8.52
C LEU A 57 -1.33 0.83 -8.52
N THR A 58 -0.08 0.88 -8.08
CA THR A 58 0.71 2.11 -8.02
C THR A 58 2.13 1.88 -8.50
N ARG A 59 2.86 2.97 -8.74
CA ARG A 59 4.26 2.96 -9.13
C ARG A 59 5.13 3.26 -7.93
N ALA A 60 6.00 2.31 -7.58
CA ALA A 60 6.97 2.47 -6.51
C ALA A 60 8.39 2.59 -7.10
N ALA A 61 9.16 3.55 -6.62
CA ALA A 61 10.57 3.67 -6.93
C ALA A 61 11.39 2.86 -5.91
N CYS A 62 12.25 1.97 -6.39
CA CYS A 62 13.25 1.29 -5.59
C CYS A 62 14.44 2.22 -5.32
N GLU A 63 15.26 1.90 -4.31
CA GLU A 63 16.46 2.68 -3.96
C GLU A 63 17.45 2.83 -5.13
N ASN A 64 17.47 1.87 -6.05
CA ASN A 64 18.30 1.92 -7.26
C ASN A 64 17.72 2.81 -8.38
N GLY A 65 16.64 3.57 -8.11
CA GLY A 65 15.97 4.43 -9.08
C GLY A 65 15.05 3.70 -10.06
N LYS A 66 14.96 2.37 -10.02
CA LYS A 66 14.05 1.60 -10.86
C LYS A 66 12.61 1.79 -10.37
N VAL A 67 11.70 2.05 -11.30
CA VAL A 67 10.27 2.11 -11.00
C VAL A 67 9.63 0.75 -11.32
N VAL A 68 8.85 0.23 -10.38
CA VAL A 68 8.09 -1.02 -10.52
C VAL A 68 6.62 -0.77 -10.21
N GLU A 69 5.75 -1.60 -10.80
CA GLU A 69 4.35 -1.61 -10.44
C GLU A 69 4.16 -2.51 -9.22
N ALA A 70 3.44 -2.01 -8.23
CA ALA A 70 3.15 -2.71 -6.99
C ALA A 70 1.71 -2.43 -6.57
N TYR A 71 1.11 -3.40 -5.87
CA TYR A 71 -0.18 -3.18 -5.22
C TYR A 71 0.03 -2.61 -3.83
N VAL A 72 -0.82 -1.64 -3.47
CA VAL A 72 -0.90 -1.09 -2.12
C VAL A 72 -2.36 -1.08 -1.67
N TYR A 73 -2.58 -1.33 -0.38
CA TYR A 73 -3.88 -1.12 0.25
C TYR A 73 -3.97 0.34 0.69
N ALA A 74 -4.73 1.13 -0.08
CA ALA A 74 -4.99 2.53 0.23
C ALA A 74 -6.33 2.65 0.97
N LEU A 75 -6.42 3.62 1.89
CA LEU A 75 -7.68 4.02 2.49
C LEU A 75 -8.66 4.44 1.39
N LYS A 76 -9.92 4.07 1.55
CA LYS A 76 -11.00 4.52 0.66
C LYS A 76 -11.37 5.98 0.89
#